data_AF-A0A0G1NDD0-F1
#
_entry.id   AF-A0A0G1NDD0-F1
#
_cell.length_a   1.000
_cell.length_b   1.000
_cell.length_c   1.000
_cell.angle_alpha   90.00
_cell.angle_beta   90.00
_cell.angle_gamma   90.00
#
_symmetry.space_group_name_H-M   'P 1'
#
loop_
_entity.id
_entity.type
_entity.pdbx_description
1 polymer ?
#
loop_
_entity_poly.entity_id
_entity_poly.type
_entity_poly.pdbx_seq_one_letter_code
_entity_poly.pdbx_strand_id
1 'polypeptide(L)'
;MKFNYLLWLVIAVLVILTVWYWINQSTTPTPTVTSPTQSELTTEETPTIMTPVEVALEEQSDLGQSGTAVLSEDANGMLVVMLTLTGGTFTAPQPAHIHAGACPKPGAVVYPLSNVVDGESVTTLDVSWDELIAAGDPLAINVHQSAAESSTYTACGDLPIGGEATMEKTPTEAVNY
;
A
#
# COMPACT_ATOMS: atom_id res chain seq x y z
N MET A 1 29.54 53.31 -38.38
CA MET A 1 29.03 52.41 -37.31
C MET A 1 29.78 51.09 -37.42
N LYS A 2 30.67 50.76 -36.48
CA LYS A 2 31.42 49.49 -36.49
C LYS A 2 30.48 48.39 -36.00
N PHE A 3 30.02 47.52 -36.91
CA PHE A 3 29.21 46.35 -36.54
C PHE A 3 30.06 45.45 -35.64
N ASN A 4 29.61 45.22 -34.40
CA ASN A 4 30.29 44.35 -33.44
C ASN A 4 30.12 42.89 -33.86
N TYR A 5 30.99 42.44 -34.77
CA TYR A 5 31.04 41.05 -35.23
C TYR A 5 31.16 40.04 -34.07
N LEU A 6 31.81 40.43 -32.98
CA LEU A 6 31.89 39.62 -31.77
C LEU A 6 30.51 39.33 -31.14
N LEU A 7 29.61 40.32 -31.14
CA LEU A 7 28.24 40.16 -30.62
C LEU A 7 27.42 39.21 -31.52
N TRP A 8 27.59 39.33 -32.84
CA TRP A 8 26.91 38.45 -33.80
C TRP A 8 27.40 37.01 -33.77
N LEU A 9 28.70 36.79 -33.52
CA LEU A 9 29.25 35.43 -33.34
C LEU A 9 28.69 34.76 -32.07
N VAL A 10 28.58 35.50 -30.97
CA VAL A 10 27.99 34.97 -29.72
C VAL A 10 26.51 34.62 -29.91
N ILE A 11 25.75 35.48 -30.57
CA ILE A 11 24.33 35.22 -30.89
C ILE A 11 24.20 33.99 -31.79
N ALA A 12 25.03 33.85 -32.82
CA ALA A 12 25.00 32.71 -33.73
C ALA A 12 25.27 31.39 -32.99
N VAL A 13 26.26 31.36 -32.08
CA VAL A 13 26.56 30.16 -31.28
C VAL A 13 25.41 29.82 -30.33
N LEU A 14 24.79 30.81 -29.68
CA LEU A 14 23.63 30.58 -28.81
C LEU A 14 22.43 30.04 -29.57
N VAL A 15 22.16 30.53 -30.79
CA VAL A 15 21.09 30.00 -31.65
C VAL A 15 21.39 28.56 -32.10
N ILE A 16 22.65 28.24 -32.43
CA ILE A 16 23.03 26.87 -32.80
C ILE A 16 22.87 25.92 -31.63
N LEU A 17 23.24 26.33 -30.41
CA LEU A 17 23.11 25.49 -29.21
C LEU A 17 21.64 25.27 -28.82
N THR A 18 20.78 26.28 -28.93
CA THR A 18 19.35 26.10 -28.64
C THR A 18 18.66 25.24 -29.67
N VAL A 19 19.01 25.36 -30.96
CA VAL A 19 18.52 24.48 -32.03
C VAL A 19 19.01 23.05 -31.84
N TRP A 20 20.28 22.84 -31.49
CA TRP A 20 20.84 21.52 -31.20
C TRP A 20 20.14 20.87 -29.99
N TYR A 21 19.91 21.64 -28.92
CA TYR A 21 19.18 21.18 -27.74
C TYR A 21 17.71 20.83 -28.06
N TRP A 22 17.05 21.55 -28.96
CA TRP A 22 15.68 21.25 -29.38
C TRP A 22 15.60 20.01 -30.31
N ILE A 23 16.57 19.84 -31.22
CA ILE A 23 16.70 18.65 -32.07
C ILE A 23 16.95 17.40 -31.20
N ASN A 24 17.81 17.50 -30.19
CA ASN A 24 18.16 16.37 -29.33
C ASN A 24 17.05 15.97 -28.33
N GLN A 25 16.01 16.80 -28.15
CA GLN A 25 14.84 16.46 -27.32
C GLN A 25 13.69 15.84 -28.13
N SER A 26 13.79 15.75 -29.46
CA SER A 26 12.74 15.21 -30.32
C SER A 26 12.94 13.71 -30.61
N THR A 27 12.94 12.88 -29.59
CA THR A 27 12.74 11.43 -29.75
C THR A 27 11.30 11.06 -29.40
N THR A 28 10.37 11.38 -30.31
CA THR A 28 9.05 10.76 -30.32
C THR A 28 9.12 9.55 -31.26
N PRO A 29 9.09 8.30 -30.76
CA PRO A 29 8.97 7.15 -31.64
C PRO A 29 7.58 7.16 -32.28
N THR A 30 7.50 7.42 -33.58
CA THR A 30 6.29 7.11 -34.35
C THR A 30 6.20 5.59 -34.50
N PRO A 31 5.01 4.97 -34.28
CA PRO A 31 4.85 3.51 -34.38
C PRO A 31 5.04 3.08 -35.83
N THR A 32 6.12 2.35 -36.09
CA THR A 32 6.32 1.64 -37.35
C THR A 32 5.58 0.32 -37.26
N VAL A 33 4.42 0.24 -37.90
CA VAL A 33 3.79 -1.04 -38.24
C VAL A 33 4.62 -1.68 -39.35
N THR A 34 5.51 -2.60 -39.00
CA THR A 34 5.93 -3.72 -39.86
C THR A 34 6.52 -4.80 -38.95
N SER A 35 5.76 -5.88 -38.79
CA SER A 35 6.20 -7.15 -38.21
C SER A 35 7.31 -7.75 -39.09
N PRO A 36 8.35 -8.31 -38.46
CA PRO A 36 8.39 -9.75 -38.45
C PRO A 36 8.37 -10.27 -37.01
N THR A 37 7.51 -11.28 -36.80
CA THR A 37 7.48 -12.20 -35.68
C THR A 37 8.89 -12.59 -35.23
N GLN A 38 9.40 -11.89 -34.22
CA GLN A 38 10.41 -12.39 -33.32
C GLN A 38 9.74 -12.52 -31.97
N SER A 39 9.43 -13.77 -31.65
CA SER A 39 9.05 -14.23 -30.32
C SER A 39 10.24 -13.99 -29.39
N GLU A 40 10.41 -12.76 -28.94
CA GLU A 40 11.09 -12.50 -27.68
C GLU A 40 10.17 -13.08 -26.61
N LEU A 41 10.63 -14.15 -25.97
CA LEU A 41 9.99 -14.72 -24.80
C LEU A 41 10.18 -13.72 -23.67
N THR A 42 9.40 -12.63 -23.69
CA THR A 42 9.10 -11.89 -22.47
C THR A 42 8.37 -12.89 -21.61
N THR A 43 9.06 -13.41 -20.62
CA THR A 43 8.43 -14.01 -19.45
C THR A 43 7.54 -12.91 -18.89
N GLU A 44 6.27 -12.92 -19.28
CA GLU A 44 5.20 -12.36 -18.50
C GLU A 44 5.31 -13.08 -17.15
N GLU A 45 6.03 -12.47 -16.21
CA GLU A 45 5.97 -12.87 -14.83
C GLU A 45 4.51 -12.75 -14.47
N THR A 46 3.82 -13.89 -14.48
CA THR A 46 2.49 -13.98 -13.90
C THR A 46 2.68 -13.43 -12.49
N PRO A 47 2.05 -12.29 -12.13
CA PRO A 47 2.24 -11.70 -10.83
C PRO A 47 1.95 -12.81 -9.82
N THR A 48 2.92 -13.07 -8.95
CA THR A 48 2.74 -14.06 -7.90
C THR A 48 1.70 -13.45 -6.98
N ILE A 49 0.43 -13.81 -7.17
CA ILE A 49 -0.66 -13.24 -6.39
C ILE A 49 -0.44 -13.71 -4.96
N MET A 50 -0.09 -12.76 -4.09
CA MET A 50 0.04 -12.97 -2.65
C MET A 50 -1.21 -13.70 -2.14
N THR A 51 -1.01 -14.74 -1.32
CA THR A 51 -2.13 -15.32 -0.57
C THR A 51 -2.60 -14.29 0.45
N PRO A 52 -3.90 -13.92 0.48
CA PRO A 52 -4.39 -12.97 1.46
C PRO A 52 -4.07 -13.41 2.89
N VAL A 53 -3.70 -12.45 3.72
CA VAL A 53 -3.43 -12.64 5.15
C VAL A 53 -4.61 -12.09 5.93
N GLU A 54 -5.18 -12.94 6.79
CA GLU A 54 -6.25 -12.54 7.70
C GLU A 54 -5.69 -12.30 9.11
N VAL A 55 -6.13 -11.22 9.76
CA VAL A 55 -5.74 -10.84 11.12
C VAL A 55 -6.99 -10.60 11.94
N ALA A 56 -7.16 -11.33 13.04
CA ALA A 56 -8.21 -11.05 14.01
C ALA A 56 -7.88 -9.77 14.80
N LEU A 57 -8.87 -8.89 14.99
CA LEU A 57 -8.75 -7.67 15.78
C LEU A 57 -9.55 -7.85 17.08
N GLU A 58 -8.83 -7.90 18.19
CA GLU A 58 -9.39 -8.08 19.53
C GLU A 58 -9.80 -6.73 20.14
N GLU A 59 -10.85 -6.75 20.94
CA GLU A 59 -11.40 -5.58 21.63
C GLU A 59 -10.40 -4.94 22.62
N GLN A 60 -10.40 -3.60 22.73
CA GLN A 60 -9.47 -2.84 23.58
C GLN A 60 -10.10 -1.83 24.56
N SER A 61 -11.42 -1.58 24.54
CA SER A 61 -12.05 -0.49 25.32
C SER A 61 -13.36 -0.82 26.05
N ASP A 62 -13.71 -2.10 26.22
CA ASP A 62 -14.99 -2.53 26.81
C ASP A 62 -16.23 -1.98 26.06
N LEU A 63 -16.04 -1.49 24.82
CA LEU A 63 -17.09 -0.96 23.93
C LEU A 63 -17.73 -2.06 23.07
N GLY A 64 -17.27 -3.30 23.19
CA GLY A 64 -17.73 -4.48 22.46
C GLY A 64 -17.31 -4.52 21.01
N GLN A 65 -16.27 -3.77 20.59
CA GLN A 65 -15.82 -3.72 19.21
C GLN A 65 -14.66 -4.69 18.95
N SER A 66 -14.85 -5.60 17.99
CA SER A 66 -13.83 -6.53 17.48
C SER A 66 -13.97 -6.68 15.97
N GLY A 67 -13.03 -7.32 15.28
CA GLY A 67 -13.12 -7.44 13.83
C GLY A 67 -12.06 -8.29 13.17
N THR A 68 -11.93 -8.10 11.86
CA THR A 68 -10.95 -8.76 11.00
C THR A 68 -10.32 -7.74 10.07
N ALA A 69 -9.01 -7.87 9.86
CA ALA A 69 -8.30 -7.25 8.76
C ALA A 69 -7.94 -8.31 7.71
N VAL A 70 -8.16 -8.00 6.44
CA VAL A 70 -7.68 -8.81 5.31
C VAL A 70 -6.67 -7.99 4.54
N LEU A 71 -5.46 -8.52 4.40
CA LEU A 71 -4.34 -7.91 3.69
C LEU A 71 -4.06 -8.72 2.43
N SER A 72 -4.01 -8.07 1.27
CA SER A 72 -3.74 -8.69 -0.03
C SER A 72 -3.04 -7.70 -0.94
N GLU A 73 -2.47 -8.15 -2.06
CA GLU A 73 -1.92 -7.24 -3.08
C GLU A 73 -2.89 -7.08 -4.26
N ASP A 74 -2.96 -5.87 -4.81
CA ASP A 74 -3.70 -5.61 -6.06
C ASP A 74 -2.91 -6.05 -7.30
N ALA A 75 -3.47 -5.82 -8.49
CA ALA A 75 -2.82 -6.18 -9.76
C ALA A 75 -1.50 -5.45 -10.04
N ASN A 76 -1.19 -4.39 -9.28
CA ASN A 76 0.05 -3.62 -9.38
C ASN A 76 1.05 -3.98 -8.27
N GLY A 77 0.72 -4.93 -7.38
CA GLY A 77 1.55 -5.29 -6.23
C GLY A 77 1.40 -4.34 -5.04
N MET A 78 0.41 -3.45 -5.04
CA MET A 78 0.14 -2.55 -3.91
C MET A 78 -0.68 -3.25 -2.84
N LEU A 79 -0.31 -3.07 -1.57
CA LEU A 79 -1.00 -3.67 -0.43
C LEU A 79 -2.37 -3.04 -0.21
N VAL A 80 -3.41 -3.86 -0.26
CA VAL A 80 -4.79 -3.55 0.07
C VAL A 80 -5.10 -4.08 1.46
N VAL A 81 -5.55 -3.20 2.35
CA VAL A 81 -5.99 -3.52 3.71
C VAL A 81 -7.49 -3.25 3.81
N MET A 82 -8.27 -4.31 4.02
CA MET A 82 -9.70 -4.24 4.27
C MET A 82 -9.96 -4.49 5.75
N LEU A 83 -10.67 -3.60 6.42
CA LEU A 83 -11.07 -3.76 7.82
C LEU A 83 -12.58 -3.95 7.90
N THR A 84 -13.01 -4.93 8.68
CA THR A 84 -14.41 -5.18 9.02
C THR A 84 -14.52 -5.32 10.53
N LEU A 85 -15.17 -4.37 11.19
CA LEU A 85 -15.45 -4.34 12.61
C LEU A 85 -16.92 -4.62 12.87
N THR A 86 -17.18 -5.30 13.97
CA THR A 86 -18.52 -5.65 14.46
C THR A 86 -18.63 -5.30 15.94
N GLY A 87 -19.88 -5.26 16.43
CA GLY A 87 -20.17 -4.91 17.81
C GLY A 87 -20.01 -3.42 18.11
N GLY A 88 -20.30 -3.04 19.36
CA GLY A 88 -20.36 -1.65 19.81
C GLY A 88 -21.27 -0.73 18.98
N THR A 89 -21.00 0.58 19.03
CA THR A 89 -21.71 1.59 18.23
C THR A 89 -20.72 2.44 17.43
N PHE A 90 -20.96 2.53 16.12
CA PHE A 90 -20.19 3.42 15.23
C PHE A 90 -20.84 4.80 15.23
N THR A 91 -20.39 5.68 16.12
CA THR A 91 -20.96 7.04 16.25
C THR A 91 -20.20 8.10 15.46
N ALA A 92 -18.97 7.79 15.03
CA ALA A 92 -18.10 8.67 14.26
C ALA A 92 -17.09 7.83 13.46
N PRO A 93 -16.47 8.39 12.41
CA PRO A 93 -15.34 7.76 11.74
C PRO A 93 -14.20 7.46 12.73
N GLN A 94 -13.69 6.25 12.67
CA GLN A 94 -12.68 5.71 13.57
C GLN A 94 -11.32 5.67 12.85
N PRO A 95 -10.30 6.43 13.30
CA PRO A 95 -8.96 6.34 12.74
C PRO A 95 -8.39 4.93 12.84
N ALA A 96 -7.70 4.47 11.80
CA ALA A 96 -7.03 3.18 11.78
C ALA A 96 -5.60 3.33 11.25
N HIS A 97 -4.69 2.50 11.75
CA HIS A 97 -3.28 2.58 11.42
C HIS A 97 -2.61 1.20 11.49
N ILE A 98 -1.55 1.03 10.70
CA ILE A 98 -0.51 0.02 10.98
C ILE A 98 0.54 0.70 11.86
N HIS A 99 0.87 0.08 12.98
CA HIS A 99 1.88 0.54 13.93
C HIS A 99 3.03 -0.45 14.06
N ALA A 100 4.18 0.05 14.52
CA ALA A 100 5.28 -0.76 14.98
C ALA A 100 4.96 -1.41 16.33
N GLY A 101 5.53 -2.57 16.63
CA GLY A 101 5.31 -3.30 17.87
C GLY A 101 4.07 -4.19 17.82
N ALA A 102 3.45 -4.40 18.98
CA ALA A 102 2.35 -5.35 19.16
C ALA A 102 1.21 -4.76 19.99
N CYS A 103 0.03 -5.32 19.84
CA CYS A 103 -1.12 -5.08 20.70
C CYS A 103 -0.82 -5.54 22.15
N PRO A 104 -1.51 -4.98 23.16
CA PRO A 104 -2.54 -3.94 23.10
C PRO A 104 -1.99 -2.50 23.07
N LYS A 105 -0.66 -2.33 23.10
CA LYS A 105 0.00 -1.03 23.20
C LYS A 105 1.00 -0.86 22.05
N PRO A 106 0.50 -0.70 20.82
CA PRO A 106 1.36 -0.49 19.67
C PRO A 106 2.19 0.79 19.82
N GLY A 107 3.31 0.82 19.10
CA GLY A 107 4.28 1.91 19.07
C GLY A 107 3.92 3.02 18.07
N ALA A 108 4.92 3.50 17.35
CA ALA A 108 4.73 4.58 16.37
C ALA A 108 3.88 4.11 15.17
N VAL A 109 3.11 5.04 14.59
CA VAL A 109 2.40 4.81 13.33
C VAL A 109 3.43 4.58 12.22
N VAL A 110 3.23 3.51 11.46
CA VAL A 110 4.00 3.18 10.25
C VAL A 110 3.23 3.62 9.02
N TYR A 111 1.96 3.22 8.91
CA TYR A 111 1.07 3.61 7.81
C TYR A 111 -0.29 4.10 8.32
N PRO A 112 -0.80 5.23 7.81
CA PRO A 112 -2.19 5.59 7.98
C PRO A 112 -3.10 4.71 7.13
N LEU A 113 -4.24 4.34 7.68
CA LEU A 113 -5.31 3.68 6.94
C LEU A 113 -6.51 4.62 6.82
N SER A 114 -7.40 4.33 5.87
CA SER A 114 -8.71 4.96 5.78
C SER A 114 -9.46 4.78 7.10
N ASN A 115 -10.16 5.82 7.54
CA ASN A 115 -11.02 5.71 8.72
C ASN A 115 -12.07 4.62 8.50
N VAL A 116 -12.32 3.83 9.53
CA VAL A 116 -13.45 2.91 9.58
C VAL A 116 -14.74 3.74 9.73
N VAL A 117 -15.67 3.54 8.81
CA VAL A 117 -17.00 4.17 8.81
C VAL A 117 -18.03 3.05 8.78
N ASP A 118 -18.95 3.06 9.73
CA ASP A 118 -20.00 2.06 9.88
C ASP A 118 -19.47 0.61 9.91
N GLY A 119 -18.29 0.42 10.51
CA GLY A 119 -17.64 -0.89 10.65
C GLY A 119 -16.73 -1.29 9.49
N GLU A 120 -16.62 -0.50 8.43
CA GLU A 120 -15.84 -0.90 7.25
C GLU A 120 -14.81 0.16 6.83
N SER A 121 -13.68 -0.30 6.27
CA SER A 121 -12.78 0.53 5.49
C SER A 121 -11.95 -0.29 4.50
N VAL A 122 -11.49 0.36 3.44
CA VAL A 122 -10.51 -0.17 2.49
C VAL A 122 -9.42 0.87 2.28
N THR A 123 -8.17 0.43 2.31
CA THR A 123 -6.99 1.26 2.07
C THR A 123 -6.07 0.57 1.07
N THR A 124 -5.57 1.30 0.09
CA THR A 124 -4.46 0.84 -0.77
C THR A 124 -3.20 1.62 -0.38
N LEU A 125 -2.13 0.91 -0.04
CA LEU A 125 -0.83 1.44 0.32
C LEU A 125 0.15 1.19 -0.84
N ASP A 126 0.97 2.20 -1.15
CA ASP A 126 2.03 2.11 -2.16
C ASP A 126 3.28 1.39 -1.60
N VAL A 127 3.06 0.15 -1.14
CA VAL A 127 4.07 -0.82 -0.70
C VAL A 127 3.55 -2.23 -0.96
N SER A 128 4.45 -3.19 -1.14
CA SER A 128 4.10 -4.61 -1.16
C SER A 128 4.05 -5.22 0.25
N TRP A 129 3.49 -6.42 0.36
CA TRP A 129 3.54 -7.20 1.60
C TRP A 129 4.98 -7.51 2.01
N ASP A 130 5.80 -7.95 1.07
CA ASP A 130 7.20 -8.29 1.33
C ASP A 130 7.99 -7.07 1.82
N GLU A 131 7.74 -5.89 1.27
CA GLU A 131 8.32 -4.62 1.75
C GLU A 131 7.84 -4.27 3.15
N LEU A 132 6.55 -4.45 3.44
CA LEU A 132 5.98 -4.17 4.77
C LEU A 132 6.66 -5.02 5.85
N ILE A 133 6.91 -6.31 5.58
CA ILE A 133 7.48 -7.24 6.57
C ILE A 133 9.01 -7.38 6.49
N ALA A 134 9.67 -6.72 5.53
CA ALA A 134 11.10 -6.89 5.26
C ALA A 134 12.01 -6.62 6.47
N ALA A 135 11.61 -5.69 7.34
CA ALA A 135 12.35 -5.38 8.57
C ALA A 135 12.33 -6.52 9.59
N GLY A 136 11.33 -7.42 9.52
CA GLY A 136 11.10 -8.48 10.50
C GLY A 136 10.67 -7.96 11.88
N ASP A 137 10.41 -6.66 12.00
CA ASP A 137 9.91 -6.05 13.23
C ASP A 137 8.42 -6.36 13.42
N PRO A 138 7.95 -6.58 14.66
CA PRO A 138 6.53 -6.71 14.94
C PRO A 138 5.71 -5.53 14.44
N LEU A 139 4.56 -5.82 13.86
CA LEU A 139 3.59 -4.84 13.39
C LEU A 139 2.20 -5.19 13.92
N ALA A 140 1.37 -4.18 14.12
CA ALA A 140 -0.01 -4.34 14.55
C ALA A 140 -0.95 -3.38 13.81
N ILE A 141 -2.15 -3.83 13.49
CA ILE A 141 -3.26 -2.97 13.08
C ILE A 141 -4.00 -2.51 14.33
N ASN A 142 -4.27 -1.22 14.41
CA ASN A 142 -5.00 -0.61 15.52
C ASN A 142 -6.10 0.32 15.00
N VAL A 143 -7.24 0.33 15.70
CA VAL A 143 -8.38 1.22 15.45
C VAL A 143 -8.64 2.06 16.69
N HIS A 144 -8.82 3.37 16.51
CA HIS A 144 -9.09 4.34 17.56
C HIS A 144 -10.59 4.67 17.63
N GLN A 145 -11.07 5.06 18.81
CA GLN A 145 -12.51 5.34 19.02
C GLN A 145 -13.04 6.50 18.17
N SER A 146 -12.28 7.59 18.05
CA SER A 146 -12.58 8.73 17.17
C SER A 146 -11.38 9.67 17.09
N ALA A 147 -11.45 10.70 16.23
CA ALA A 147 -10.46 11.77 16.22
C ALA A 147 -10.39 12.55 17.56
N ALA A 148 -11.52 12.70 18.25
CA ALA A 148 -11.57 13.39 19.55
C ALA A 148 -11.00 12.51 20.68
N GLU A 149 -11.22 11.19 20.59
CA GLU A 149 -10.78 10.17 21.55
C GLU A 149 -9.62 9.34 20.98
N SER A 150 -8.62 10.01 20.40
CA SER A 150 -7.52 9.35 19.69
C SER A 150 -6.60 8.51 20.58
N SER A 151 -6.63 8.69 21.89
CA SER A 151 -5.90 7.84 22.85
C SER A 151 -6.65 6.56 23.24
N THR A 152 -7.90 6.40 22.80
CA THR A 152 -8.74 5.24 23.14
C THR A 152 -8.77 4.28 21.96
N TYR A 153 -8.32 3.05 22.19
CA TYR A 153 -8.30 2.00 21.17
C TYR A 153 -9.55 1.15 21.26
N THR A 154 -10.16 0.84 20.11
CA THR A 154 -11.36 0.01 20.05
C THR A 154 -11.06 -1.43 19.68
N ALA A 155 -10.19 -1.64 18.69
CA ALA A 155 -9.74 -2.96 18.27
C ALA A 155 -8.26 -2.96 17.89
N CYS A 156 -7.58 -4.10 18.06
CA CYS A 156 -6.17 -4.26 17.72
C CYS A 156 -5.84 -5.72 17.36
N GLY A 157 -5.01 -5.95 16.35
CA GLY A 157 -4.49 -7.28 16.01
C GLY A 157 -3.06 -7.24 15.49
N ASP A 158 -2.26 -8.22 15.91
CA ASP A 158 -0.86 -8.37 15.50
C ASP A 158 -0.75 -8.98 14.09
N LEU A 159 0.12 -8.44 13.24
CA LEU A 159 0.39 -9.00 11.92
C LEU A 159 1.26 -10.27 12.06
N PRO A 160 0.95 -11.35 11.33
CA PRO A 160 1.77 -12.55 11.31
C PRO A 160 3.05 -12.30 10.50
N ILE A 161 4.07 -11.77 11.16
CA ILE A 161 5.42 -11.67 10.60
C ILE A 161 6.15 -13.02 10.73
N GLY A 162 6.23 -13.75 9.62
CA GLY A 162 6.98 -15.01 9.53
C GLY A 162 6.11 -16.27 9.45
N GLY A 163 5.43 -16.47 8.31
CA GLY A 163 5.01 -17.79 7.82
C GLY A 163 3.91 -18.52 8.60
N GLU A 164 3.42 -17.99 9.71
CA GLU A 164 2.28 -18.56 10.44
C GLU A 164 1.06 -17.66 10.30
N ALA A 165 0.53 -17.57 9.08
CA ALA A 165 -0.89 -17.31 8.90
C ALA A 165 -1.62 -18.44 9.64
N THR A 166 -2.22 -18.13 10.78
CA THR A 166 -2.95 -19.11 11.59
C THR A 166 -4.13 -19.63 10.78
N MET A 167 -3.94 -20.77 10.10
CA MET A 167 -5.05 -21.57 9.64
C MET A 167 -5.80 -22.03 10.88
N GLU A 168 -6.94 -21.41 11.18
CA GLU A 168 -7.86 -21.92 12.18
C GLU A 168 -8.24 -23.35 11.77
N LYS A 169 -7.86 -24.28 12.65
CA LYS A 169 -8.20 -25.70 12.55
C LYS A 169 -9.72 -25.83 12.37
N THR A 170 -10.13 -26.30 11.19
CA THR A 170 -11.51 -26.74 10.94
C THR A 170 -11.98 -27.62 12.11
N PRO A 171 -13.13 -27.32 12.75
CA PRO A 171 -13.66 -28.17 13.80
C PRO A 171 -13.96 -29.54 13.20
N THR A 172 -13.21 -30.55 13.61
CA THR A 172 -13.57 -31.94 13.35
C THR A 172 -14.76 -32.23 14.25
N GLU A 173 -15.96 -32.07 13.71
CA GLU A 173 -17.19 -32.51 14.35
C GLU A 173 -17.15 -34.05 14.46
N ALA A 174 -16.75 -34.54 15.63
CA ALA A 174 -16.93 -35.93 16.01
C ALA A 174 -18.42 -36.15 16.33
N VAL A 175 -19.20 -36.51 15.31
CA VAL A 175 -20.54 -37.06 15.52
C VAL A 175 -20.37 -38.53 15.91
N ASN A 176 -20.55 -38.82 17.21
CA ASN A 176 -20.80 -40.17 17.68
C ASN A 176 -22.31 -40.41 17.66
N TYR A 177 -22.75 -41.39 16.86
CA TYR A 177 -23.98 -42.17 17.09
C TYR A 177 -23.69 -43.65 16.84
#